data_AF-A0A7K4IIB1-F1
#
_entry.id   AF-A0A7K4IIB1-F1
#
_cell.length_a   1.000
_cell.length_b   1.000
_cell.length_c   1.000
_cell.angle_alpha   90.00
_cell.angle_beta   90.00
_cell.angle_gamma   90.00
#
_symmetry.space_group_name_H-M   'P 1'
#
loop_
_entity.id
_entity.type
_entity.pdbx_description
1 polymer ?
#
loop_
_entity_poly.entity_id
_entity_poly.type
_entity_poly.pdbx_seq_one_letter_code
_entity_poly.pdbx_strand_id
1 'polypeptide(L)'
;MSSTSVLSTPVIVFGIALIASSIIYRIGDRIAPKSQGTKEKYEPYACGQELPAEKFSVLIGLFNYATVFMVVDVVAFVLILSMGFPFVRPIREIFLLYCAILFASLSILLRRRE
;
A
#
# COMPACT_ATOMS: atom_id res chain seq x y z
N MET A 1 31.61 -0.45 6.08
CA MET A 1 30.21 -0.91 6.31
C MET A 1 30.16 -2.39 5.97
N SER A 2 29.70 -3.24 6.89
CA SER A 2 29.56 -4.69 6.64
C SER A 2 28.42 -4.94 5.64
N SER A 3 28.56 -5.91 4.74
CA SER A 3 27.53 -6.26 3.73
C SER A 3 26.15 -6.52 4.36
N THR A 4 26.12 -7.06 5.58
CA THR A 4 24.88 -7.32 6.34
C THR A 4 24.19 -6.04 6.81
N SER A 5 24.96 -5.00 7.15
CA SER A 5 24.43 -3.69 7.55
C SER A 5 23.79 -2.94 6.39
N VAL A 6 24.31 -3.14 5.17
CA VAL A 6 23.72 -2.54 3.96
C VAL A 6 22.42 -3.24 3.60
N LEU A 7 22.41 -4.58 3.60
CA LEU A 7 21.21 -5.35 3.24
C LEU A 7 20.02 -5.13 4.19
N SER A 8 20.30 -4.80 5.46
CA SER A 8 19.27 -4.56 6.49
C SER A 8 18.69 -3.13 6.47
N THR A 9 19.10 -2.29 5.52
CA THR A 9 18.59 -0.92 5.38
C THR A 9 17.12 -0.97 4.92
N PRO A 10 16.17 -0.30 5.61
CA PRO A 10 14.74 -0.40 5.29
C PRO A 10 14.39 -0.11 3.83
N VAL A 11 15.07 0.86 3.22
CA VAL A 11 14.88 1.23 1.81
C VAL A 11 15.30 0.09 0.87
N ILE A 12 16.41 -0.58 1.16
CA ILE A 12 16.92 -1.69 0.35
C ILE A 12 15.99 -2.89 0.49
N VAL A 13 15.56 -3.22 1.71
CA VAL A 13 14.60 -4.30 1.96
C VAL A 13 13.29 -4.05 1.22
N PHE A 14 12.75 -2.83 1.28
CA PHE A 14 11.54 -2.44 0.55
C PHE A 14 11.73 -2.58 -0.97
N GLY A 15 12.85 -2.12 -1.51
CA GLY A 15 13.18 -2.27 -2.93
C GLY A 15 13.25 -3.73 -3.37
N ILE A 16 13.92 -4.58 -2.57
CA ILE A 16 13.99 -6.03 -2.83
C ILE A 16 12.59 -6.65 -2.80
N ALA A 17 11.76 -6.29 -1.83
CA ALA A 17 10.38 -6.80 -1.72
C ALA A 17 9.53 -6.42 -2.94
N LEU A 18 9.64 -5.17 -3.43
CA LEU A 18 8.97 -4.73 -4.65
C LEU A 18 9.45 -5.47 -5.89
N ILE A 19 10.77 -5.65 -6.03
CA ILE A 19 11.36 -6.39 -7.15
C ILE A 19 10.90 -7.84 -7.11
N ALA A 20 10.99 -8.50 -5.97
CA ALA A 20 10.56 -9.88 -5.79
C ALA A 20 9.07 -10.05 -6.11
N SER A 21 8.21 -9.17 -5.58
CA SER A 21 6.77 -9.17 -5.88
C SER A 21 6.52 -9.01 -7.38
N SER A 22 7.16 -8.02 -8.03
CA SER A 22 7.02 -7.79 -9.46
C SER A 22 7.45 -8.99 -10.30
N ILE A 23 8.57 -9.63 -9.95
CA ILE A 23 9.03 -10.86 -10.62
C ILE A 23 7.99 -11.97 -10.49
N ILE A 24 7.45 -12.20 -9.28
CA ILE A 24 6.42 -13.22 -9.04
C ILE A 24 5.18 -12.95 -9.90
N TYR A 25 4.68 -11.72 -9.91
CA TYR A 25 3.52 -11.34 -10.74
C TYR A 25 3.78 -11.53 -12.23
N ARG A 26 4.98 -11.19 -12.73
CA ARG A 26 5.34 -11.37 -14.14
C ARG A 26 5.50 -12.83 -14.53
N ILE A 27 6.07 -13.65 -13.65
CA ILE A 27 6.19 -15.09 -13.85
C ILE A 27 4.78 -15.70 -13.87
N GLY A 28 3.93 -15.34 -12.90
CA GLY A 28 2.54 -15.78 -12.84
C GLY A 28 1.76 -15.43 -14.10
N ASP A 29 1.89 -14.19 -14.60
CA ASP A 29 1.25 -13.78 -15.84
C ASP A 29 1.75 -14.57 -17.06
N ARG A 30 3.04 -14.90 -17.13
CA ARG A 30 3.62 -15.66 -18.25
C ARG A 30 3.26 -17.14 -18.24
N ILE A 31 3.16 -17.76 -17.06
CA ILE A 31 2.86 -19.19 -16.91
C ILE A 31 1.35 -19.46 -16.98
N ALA A 32 0.52 -18.52 -16.50
CA ALA A 32 -0.91 -18.72 -16.43
C ALA A 32 -1.54 -18.88 -17.83
N PRO A 33 -2.49 -19.83 -18.00
CA PRO A 33 -3.23 -19.95 -19.24
C PRO A 33 -3.99 -18.65 -19.50
N LYS A 34 -3.74 -18.03 -20.65
CA LYS A 34 -4.41 -16.80 -21.03
C LYS A 34 -5.90 -17.09 -21.22
N SER A 35 -6.72 -16.21 -20.67
CA SER A 35 -8.17 -16.30 -20.84
C SER A 35 -8.56 -16.06 -22.29
N GLN A 36 -9.45 -16.90 -22.82
CA GLN A 36 -10.33 -16.44 -23.89
C GLN A 36 -11.22 -15.36 -23.25
N GLY A 37 -11.21 -14.14 -23.77
CA GLY A 37 -11.82 -12.97 -23.13
C GLY A 37 -13.35 -12.99 -23.19
N THR A 38 -13.99 -14.06 -22.70
CA THR A 38 -15.45 -14.16 -22.64
C THR A 38 -15.98 -13.24 -21.56
N LYS A 39 -17.12 -12.61 -21.86
CA LYS A 39 -17.75 -11.64 -20.96
C LYS A 39 -18.06 -12.25 -19.60
N GLU A 40 -18.55 -13.50 -19.57
CA GLU A 40 -18.95 -14.18 -18.32
C GLU A 40 -17.77 -14.36 -17.35
N LYS A 41 -16.54 -14.50 -17.86
CA LYS A 41 -15.35 -14.66 -17.00
C LYS A 41 -14.98 -13.38 -16.26
N TYR A 42 -15.30 -12.22 -16.84
CA TYR A 42 -15.03 -10.92 -16.24
C TYR A 42 -16.20 -10.42 -15.39
N GLU A 43 -17.32 -11.15 -15.35
CA GLU A 43 -18.46 -10.80 -14.52
C GLU A 43 -18.14 -11.05 -13.04
N PRO A 44 -18.60 -10.16 -12.13
CA PRO A 44 -18.40 -10.34 -10.69
C PRO A 44 -18.96 -11.67 -10.19
N TYR A 45 -18.27 -12.29 -9.25
CA TYR A 45 -18.78 -13.51 -8.63
C TYR A 45 -20.07 -13.23 -7.85
N ALA A 46 -21.15 -13.87 -8.28
CA ALA A 46 -22.49 -13.72 -7.71
C ALA A 46 -23.20 -15.08 -7.60
N CYS A 47 -22.46 -16.14 -7.23
CA CYS A 47 -23.00 -17.51 -7.18
C CYS A 47 -23.68 -17.96 -8.50
N GLY A 48 -23.23 -17.45 -9.64
CA GLY A 48 -23.82 -17.72 -10.97
C GLY A 48 -25.09 -16.92 -11.28
N GLN A 49 -25.47 -15.96 -10.44
CA GLN A 49 -26.58 -15.05 -10.68
C GLN A 49 -26.10 -13.80 -11.42
N GLU A 50 -26.88 -13.34 -12.39
CA GLU A 50 -26.66 -12.04 -13.03
C GLU A 50 -27.14 -10.93 -12.10
N LEU A 51 -26.23 -10.42 -11.26
CA LEU A 51 -26.50 -9.26 -10.41
C LEU A 51 -26.08 -7.97 -11.11
N PRO A 52 -26.90 -6.90 -11.06
CA PRO A 52 -26.47 -5.60 -11.52
C PRO A 52 -25.30 -5.11 -10.67
N ALA A 53 -24.36 -4.38 -11.29
CA ALA A 53 -23.25 -3.77 -10.58
C ALA A 53 -23.76 -2.62 -9.68
N GLU A 54 -24.16 -2.96 -8.46
CA GLU A 54 -24.64 -1.98 -7.48
C GLU A 54 -23.48 -1.50 -6.60
N LYS A 55 -23.35 -0.18 -6.48
CA LYS A 55 -22.39 0.43 -5.57
C LYS A 55 -23.01 0.47 -4.18
N PHE A 56 -22.67 -0.51 -3.36
CA PHE A 56 -23.08 -0.50 -1.96
C PHE A 56 -22.35 0.62 -1.20
N SER A 57 -23.10 1.36 -0.40
CA SER A 57 -22.49 2.28 0.57
C SER A 57 -21.76 1.43 1.60
N VAL A 58 -20.43 1.54 1.65
CA VAL A 58 -19.61 0.86 2.65
C VAL A 58 -20.08 1.30 4.04
N LEU A 59 -20.25 0.34 4.96
CA LEU A 59 -20.72 0.58 6.32
C LEU A 59 -20.04 1.78 6.97
N ILE A 60 -20.83 2.72 7.52
CA ILE A 60 -20.35 3.91 8.24
C ILE A 60 -19.37 3.55 9.38
N GLY A 61 -19.48 2.33 9.93
CA GLY A 61 -18.58 1.81 10.96
C GLY A 61 -17.11 1.74 10.50
N LEU A 62 -16.85 1.42 9.22
CA LEU A 62 -15.50 1.41 8.68
C LEU A 62 -14.93 2.83 8.60
N PHE A 63 -15.77 3.81 8.28
CA PHE A 63 -15.39 5.22 8.29
C PHE A 63 -15.02 5.69 9.69
N ASN A 64 -15.85 5.38 10.69
CA ASN A 64 -15.56 5.72 12.08
C ASN A 64 -14.25 5.08 12.56
N TYR A 65 -14.01 3.82 12.21
CA TYR A 65 -12.75 3.15 12.53
C TYR A 65 -11.55 3.83 11.84
N ALA A 66 -11.67 4.17 10.56
CA ALA A 66 -10.61 4.86 9.83
C ALA A 66 -10.31 6.24 10.42
N THR A 67 -11.34 6.98 10.88
CA THR A 67 -11.15 8.27 11.56
C THR A 67 -10.41 8.10 12.89
N VAL A 68 -10.81 7.15 13.74
CA VAL A 68 -10.12 6.89 15.01
C VAL A 68 -8.68 6.43 14.76
N PHE A 69 -8.47 5.54 13.78
CA PHE A 69 -7.13 5.10 13.38
C PHE A 69 -6.25 6.28 12.96
N MET A 70 -6.77 7.19 12.12
CA MET A 70 -6.04 8.38 11.69
C MET A 70 -5.66 9.28 12.87
N VAL A 71 -6.57 9.51 13.81
CA VAL A 71 -6.27 10.33 15.00
C VAL A 71 -5.16 9.69 15.83
N VAL A 72 -5.25 8.39 16.08
CA VAL A 72 -4.23 7.64 16.85
C VAL A 72 -2.88 7.65 16.12
N ASP A 73 -2.87 7.49 14.80
CA ASP A 73 -1.64 7.52 13.98
C ASP A 73 -0.94 8.89 14.07
N VAL A 74 -1.69 9.99 13.92
CA VAL A 74 -1.15 11.36 14.05
C VAL A 74 -0.64 11.62 15.47
N VAL A 75 -1.37 11.20 16.50
CA VAL A 75 -0.94 11.36 17.90
C VAL A 75 0.35 10.58 18.16
N ALA A 76 0.42 9.33 17.72
CA ALA A 76 1.63 8.51 17.84
C ALA A 76 2.83 9.16 17.15
N PHE A 77 2.63 9.69 15.95
CA PHE A 77 3.68 10.41 15.22
C PHE A 77 4.16 11.66 15.98
N VAL A 78 3.26 12.49 16.50
CA VAL A 78 3.61 13.68 17.29
C VAL A 78 4.36 13.30 18.57
N LEU A 79 3.94 12.24 19.27
CA LEU A 79 4.62 11.76 20.47
C LEU A 79 6.05 11.30 20.16
N ILE A 80 6.24 10.54 19.08
CA ILE A 80 7.57 10.11 18.64
C ILE A 80 8.47 11.31 18.33
N LEU A 81 7.95 12.32 17.63
CA LEU A 81 8.71 13.55 17.35
C LEU A 81 9.04 14.34 18.64
N SER A 82 8.11 14.39 19.60
CA SER A 82 8.30 15.10 20.87
C SER A 82 9.34 14.44 21.78
N MET A 83 9.62 13.15 21.62
CA MET A 83 10.60 12.43 22.43
C MET A 83 12.07 12.77 22.09
N GLY A 84 12.32 13.64 21.11
CA GLY A 84 13.67 14.11 20.79
C GLY A 84 14.59 13.02 20.24
N PHE A 85 14.02 11.97 19.63
CA PHE A 85 14.80 10.88 19.07
C PHE A 85 15.83 11.40 18.06
N PRO A 86 17.12 10.99 18.16
CA PRO A 86 18.14 11.44 17.23
C PRO A 86 17.77 10.98 15.83
N PHE A 87 17.81 11.90 14.87
CA PHE A 87 17.44 11.66 13.48
C PHE A 87 18.57 10.94 12.71
N VAL A 88 18.99 9.79 13.22
CA VAL A 88 20.04 8.92 12.70
C VAL A 88 19.44 7.67 12.07
N ARG A 89 20.29 6.82 11.47
CA ARG A 89 19.85 5.52 10.95
C ARG A 89 19.38 4.62 12.12
N PRO A 90 18.28 3.86 11.98
CA PRO A 90 17.41 3.73 10.80
C PRO A 90 16.23 4.72 10.75
N ILE A 91 15.98 5.49 11.82
CA ILE A 91 14.82 6.37 12.00
C ILE A 91 14.68 7.37 10.84
N ARG A 92 15.78 8.01 10.44
CA ARG A 92 15.80 8.95 9.30
C ARG A 92 15.27 8.32 8.01
N GLU A 93 15.64 7.07 7.74
CA GLU A 93 15.28 6.40 6.49
C GLU A 93 13.83 5.96 6.47
N ILE A 94 13.30 5.53 7.62
CA ILE A 94 11.88 5.23 7.80
C ILE A 94 11.06 6.52 7.61
N PHE A 95 11.50 7.64 8.20
CA PHE A 95 10.83 8.93 8.04
C PHE A 95 10.81 9.40 6.58
N LEU A 96 11.95 9.31 5.88
CA LEU A 96 12.02 9.68 4.46
C LEU A 96 11.13 8.80 3.59
N LEU A 97 11.09 7.48 3.87
CA LEU A 97 10.20 6.55 3.17
C LEU A 97 8.73 6.90 3.42
N TYR A 98 8.35 7.19 4.66
CA TYR A 98 6.99 7.61 5.02
C TYR A 98 6.59 8.90 4.28
N CYS A 99 7.44 9.94 4.30
CA CYS A 99 7.20 11.18 3.56
C CYS A 99 7.07 10.96 2.05
N ALA A 100 7.89 10.08 1.46
CA ALA A 100 7.82 9.75 0.04
C ALA A 100 6.50 9.06 -0.33
N ILE A 101 6.03 8.11 0.50
CA ILE A 101 4.74 7.43 0.31
C ILE A 101 3.60 8.44 0.44
N LEU A 102 3.60 9.28 1.48
CA LEU A 102 2.58 10.32 1.65
C LEU A 102 2.53 11.28 0.46
N PHE A 103 3.68 11.74 -0.03
CA PHE A 103 3.76 12.61 -1.19
C PHE A 103 3.19 11.95 -2.45
N ALA A 104 3.52 10.67 -2.68
CA ALA A 104 2.97 9.90 -3.80
C ALA A 104 1.45 9.74 -3.67
N SER A 105 0.95 9.40 -2.48
CA SER A 105 -0.49 9.27 -2.21
C SER A 105 -1.23 10.59 -2.43
N LEU A 106 -0.71 11.72 -1.94
CA LEU A 106 -1.30 13.04 -2.15
C LEU A 106 -1.27 13.43 -3.63
N SER A 107 -0.18 13.16 -4.33
CA SER A 107 -0.05 13.43 -5.77
C SER A 107 -1.09 12.65 -6.58
N ILE A 108 -1.32 11.37 -6.25
CA ILE A 108 -2.34 10.53 -6.89
C ILE A 108 -3.74 11.04 -6.55
N LEU A 109 -4.00 11.42 -5.29
CA LEU A 109 -5.30 11.93 -4.87
C LEU A 109 -5.64 13.24 -5.58
N LEU A 110 -4.69 14.17 -5.68
CA LEU A 110 -4.87 15.44 -6.38
C LEU A 110 -5.12 15.21 -7.88
N ARG A 111 -4.38 14.31 -8.52
CA ARG A 111 -4.60 13.94 -9.93
C ARG A 111 -5.96 13.30 -10.22
N ARG A 112 -6.62 12.72 -9.22
CA ARG A 112 -7.96 12.11 -9.38
C ARG A 112 -9.11 13.10 -9.19
N ARG A 113 -8.83 14.30 -8.66
CA ARG A 113 -9.84 15.33 -8.41
C ARG A 113 -10.06 16.26 -9.62
N GLU A 114 -9.06 16.32 -10.51
CA GLU A 114 -9.15 16.87 -11.88
C GLU A 114 -9.77 15.82 -12.82
#